data_AF-A0A529K0R8-F1
#
_entry.id   AF-A0A529K0R8-F1
#
_cell.length_a   1.000
_cell.length_b   1.000
_cell.length_c   1.000
_cell.angle_alpha   90.00
_cell.angle_beta   90.00
_cell.angle_gamma   90.00
#
_symmetry.space_group_name_H-M   'P 1'
#
loop_
_entity.id
_entity.type
_entity.pdbx_description
1 polymer ?
#
loop_
_entity_poly.entity_id
_entity_poly.type
_entity_poly.pdbx_seq_one_letter_code
_entity_poly.pdbx_strand_id
1 'polypeptide(L)'
;SYNDSVAAAALAGNLPDILDVDGPVMPNWAWAGYLQPLPIDESEFADFLPGTKGVWDGKLYSVGLWDAAVALFARQSTLDELGLRTPSLDKPWSREEFMAALDAAKASGKYEFALDLGMNDQAEWYSYAFSPFLQSFGGDIVDRSTYKTAEGALNGEAAQAFGKWWQSLFTGGYAPGTSEDPADQQTG
;
A
#
# COMPACT_ATOMS: atom_id res chain seq x y z
N SER A 1 -14.63 7.37 15.16
CA SER A 1 -13.21 7.45 14.78
C SER A 1 -12.84 8.91 14.53
N TYR A 2 -11.56 9.23 14.25
CA TYR A 2 -11.15 10.58 13.85
C TYR A 2 -11.96 11.08 12.64
N ASN A 3 -12.06 10.26 11.59
CA ASN A 3 -12.79 10.60 10.37
C ASN A 3 -14.29 10.87 10.62
N ASP A 4 -14.93 10.07 11.47
CA ASP A 4 -16.34 10.30 11.84
C ASP A 4 -16.54 11.62 12.57
N SER A 5 -15.59 11.98 13.45
CA SER A 5 -15.63 13.25 14.19
C SER A 5 -15.47 14.44 13.26
N VAL A 6 -14.60 14.36 12.25
CA VAL A 6 -14.45 15.42 11.23
C VAL A 6 -15.73 15.53 10.39
N ALA A 7 -16.29 14.42 9.92
CA ALA A 7 -17.54 14.43 9.14
C ALA A 7 -18.71 15.03 9.94
N ALA A 8 -18.84 14.69 11.23
CA ALA A 8 -19.86 15.27 12.10
C ALA A 8 -19.66 16.77 12.33
N ALA A 9 -18.42 17.21 12.54
CA ALA A 9 -18.08 18.64 12.68
C ALA A 9 -18.36 19.43 11.38
N ALA A 10 -18.09 18.84 10.22
CA ALA A 10 -18.44 19.41 8.91
C ALA A 10 -19.94 19.64 8.76
N LEU A 11 -20.75 18.62 9.09
CA LEU A 11 -22.22 18.73 9.05
C LEU A 11 -22.76 19.76 10.04
N ALA A 12 -22.09 19.95 11.18
CA ALA A 12 -22.45 20.94 12.19
C ALA A 12 -21.93 22.35 11.88
N GLY A 13 -21.15 22.55 10.81
CA GLY A 13 -20.50 23.83 10.51
C GLY A 13 -19.48 24.26 11.57
N ASN A 14 -18.85 23.30 12.24
CA ASN A 14 -17.95 23.51 13.38
C ASN A 14 -16.58 22.84 13.13
N LEU A 15 -16.10 22.85 11.89
CA LEU A 15 -14.75 22.42 11.57
C LEU A 15 -13.72 23.40 12.16
N PRO A 16 -12.56 22.90 12.61
CA PRO A 16 -11.44 23.76 12.97
C PRO A 16 -10.82 24.41 11.73
N ASP A 17 -9.97 25.42 11.93
CA ASP A 17 -9.25 26.09 10.85
C ASP A 17 -8.22 25.18 10.14
N ILE A 18 -7.64 24.22 10.87
CA ILE A 18 -6.63 23.28 10.39
C ILE A 18 -7.03 21.86 10.81
N LEU A 19 -6.96 20.93 9.86
CA LEU A 19 -7.17 19.50 10.07
C LEU A 19 -5.88 18.74 9.80
N ASP A 20 -5.65 17.71 10.61
CA ASP A 20 -4.76 16.62 10.24
C ASP A 20 -5.54 15.70 9.28
N VAL A 21 -4.91 15.24 8.21
CA VAL A 21 -5.64 14.47 7.19
C VAL A 21 -4.74 13.38 6.65
N ASP A 22 -5.29 12.17 6.63
CA ASP A 22 -4.64 11.05 5.97
C ASP A 22 -4.72 11.21 4.44
N GLY A 23 -3.63 10.88 3.76
CA GLY A 23 -3.44 11.11 2.33
C GLY A 23 -4.58 10.52 1.47
N PRO A 24 -4.96 9.24 1.68
CA PRO A 24 -6.06 8.61 0.93
C PRO A 24 -7.45 9.16 1.24
N VAL A 25 -7.63 9.80 2.41
CA VAL A 25 -8.90 10.41 2.83
C VAL A 25 -9.07 11.81 2.22
N MET A 26 -7.97 12.55 2.05
CA MET A 26 -7.98 13.95 1.61
C MET A 26 -8.82 14.22 0.34
N PRO A 27 -8.71 13.44 -0.77
CA PRO A 27 -9.49 13.71 -1.98
C PRO A 27 -11.01 13.68 -1.74
N ASN A 28 -11.47 12.78 -0.86
CA ASN A 28 -12.88 12.68 -0.51
C ASN A 28 -13.35 13.91 0.27
N TRP A 29 -12.54 14.43 1.19
CA TRP A 29 -12.87 15.64 1.96
C TRP A 29 -12.79 16.91 1.12
N ALA A 30 -11.87 16.98 0.16
CA ALA A 30 -11.85 18.05 -0.84
C ALA A 30 -13.13 18.02 -1.70
N TRP A 31 -13.53 16.85 -2.21
CA TRP A 31 -14.77 16.68 -2.97
C TRP A 31 -16.03 17.02 -2.16
N ALA A 32 -16.07 16.63 -0.89
CA ALA A 32 -17.19 16.90 0.01
C ALA A 32 -17.28 18.38 0.45
N GLY A 33 -16.29 19.21 0.11
CA GLY A 33 -16.24 20.62 0.48
C GLY A 33 -15.84 20.88 1.93
N TYR A 34 -15.20 19.91 2.60
CA TYR A 34 -14.73 20.07 3.97
C TYR A 34 -13.40 20.81 4.03
N LEU A 35 -12.63 20.75 2.94
CA LEU A 35 -11.33 21.40 2.79
C LEU A 35 -11.41 22.49 1.72
N GLN A 36 -10.58 23.51 1.89
CA GLN A 36 -10.29 24.52 0.87
C GLN A 36 -8.89 24.29 0.30
N PRO A 37 -8.62 24.67 -0.96
CA PRO A 37 -7.27 24.67 -1.49
C PRO A 37 -6.33 25.52 -0.62
N LEU A 38 -5.09 25.05 -0.46
CA LEU A 38 -4.06 25.81 0.25
C LEU A 38 -3.61 27.00 -0.60
N PRO A 39 -3.61 28.23 -0.07
CA PRO A 39 -3.17 29.43 -0.78
C PRO A 39 -1.64 29.54 -0.76
N ILE A 40 -0.95 28.51 -1.23
CA ILE A 40 0.51 28.39 -1.24
C ILE A 40 0.97 28.32 -2.70
N ASP A 41 2.04 29.05 -3.03
CA ASP A 41 2.62 29.03 -4.38
C ASP A 41 3.29 27.68 -4.67
N GLU A 42 3.20 27.19 -5.91
CA GLU A 42 3.83 25.93 -6.33
C GLU A 42 5.33 25.93 -6.07
N SER A 43 6.01 27.07 -6.15
CA SER A 43 7.44 27.17 -5.87
C SER A 43 7.81 26.76 -4.44
N GLU A 44 6.89 26.89 -3.48
CA GLU A 44 7.12 26.55 -2.07
C GLU A 44 7.09 25.04 -1.81
N PHE A 45 6.45 24.27 -2.70
CA PHE A 45 6.34 22.82 -2.59
C PHE A 45 6.82 22.06 -3.83
N ALA A 46 7.46 22.73 -4.79
CA ALA A 46 7.95 22.12 -6.01
C ALA A 46 8.88 20.94 -5.72
N ASP A 47 9.83 21.13 -4.80
CA ASP A 47 10.85 20.16 -4.41
C ASP A 47 10.36 19.06 -3.45
N PHE A 48 9.08 19.10 -3.05
CA PHE A 48 8.51 18.07 -2.19
C PHE A 48 8.28 16.78 -2.99
N LEU A 49 8.38 15.64 -2.31
CA LEU A 49 8.06 14.35 -2.90
C LEU A 49 6.61 14.34 -3.43
N PRO A 50 6.32 13.65 -4.56
CA PRO A 50 4.95 13.57 -5.07
C PRO A 50 3.95 13.00 -4.05
N GLY A 51 4.35 12.01 -3.24
CA GLY A 51 3.50 11.36 -2.24
C GLY A 51 3.05 12.28 -1.11
N THR A 52 3.79 13.35 -0.81
CA THR A 52 3.42 14.29 0.26
C THR A 52 2.47 15.39 -0.20
N LYS A 53 2.15 15.47 -1.50
CA LYS A 53 1.29 16.51 -2.07
C LYS A 53 -0.13 15.99 -2.18
N GLY A 54 -1.03 16.52 -1.36
CA GLY A 54 -2.45 16.24 -1.48
C GLY A 54 -3.10 17.08 -2.56
N VAL A 55 -3.12 16.57 -3.80
CA VAL A 55 -3.70 17.27 -4.95
C VAL A 55 -5.06 16.69 -5.33
N TRP A 56 -6.06 17.54 -5.46
CA TRP A 56 -7.38 17.20 -5.99
C TRP A 56 -7.85 18.26 -6.99
N ASP A 57 -8.38 17.81 -8.14
CA ASP A 57 -8.82 18.69 -9.24
C ASP A 57 -7.76 19.76 -9.64
N GLY A 58 -6.49 19.34 -9.70
CA GLY A 58 -5.36 20.19 -10.06
C GLY A 58 -4.97 21.24 -9.02
N LYS A 59 -5.53 21.19 -7.80
CA LYS A 59 -5.23 22.13 -6.71
C LYS A 59 -4.66 21.40 -5.51
N LEU A 60 -3.75 22.06 -4.79
CA LEU A 60 -3.18 21.56 -3.55
C LEU A 60 -4.15 21.78 -2.39
N TYR A 61 -4.41 20.75 -1.60
CA TYR A 61 -5.29 20.77 -0.42
C TYR A 61 -4.57 20.35 0.88
N SER A 62 -3.49 19.59 0.79
CA SER A 62 -2.65 19.24 1.94
C SER A 62 -1.19 19.10 1.55
N VAL A 63 -0.30 19.30 2.53
CA VAL A 63 1.14 19.03 2.43
C VAL A 63 1.54 18.17 3.62
N GLY A 64 2.04 16.96 3.35
CA GLY A 64 2.49 16.01 4.36
C GLY A 64 3.88 16.38 4.90
N LEU A 65 4.08 16.25 6.21
CA LEU A 65 5.40 16.36 6.84
C LEU A 65 6.29 15.16 6.52
N TRP A 66 5.69 13.99 6.30
CA TRP A 66 6.36 12.75 5.95
C TRP A 66 5.60 12.02 4.84
N ASP A 67 6.30 11.15 4.12
CA ASP A 67 5.74 10.19 3.18
C ASP A 67 5.81 8.79 3.80
N ALA A 68 4.83 7.95 3.53
CA ALA A 68 4.79 6.57 4.01
C ALA A 68 5.05 5.62 2.84
N ALA A 69 5.89 4.62 3.08
CA ALA A 69 6.18 3.57 2.10
C ALA A 69 6.19 2.20 2.78
N VAL A 70 5.81 1.18 2.03
CA VAL A 70 5.88 -0.23 2.46
C VAL A 70 7.13 -0.86 1.87
N ALA A 71 7.84 -1.64 2.69
CA ALA A 71 9.00 -2.41 2.26
C ALA A 71 8.90 -3.85 2.80
N LEU A 72 9.37 -4.80 1.99
CA LEU A 72 9.64 -6.16 2.45
C LEU A 72 11.03 -6.20 3.09
N PHE A 73 11.10 -6.75 4.30
CA PHE A 73 12.36 -6.90 5.02
C PHE A 73 12.80 -8.36 5.03
N ALA A 74 14.10 -8.57 4.83
CA ALA A 74 14.75 -9.86 5.03
C ALA A 74 16.10 -9.64 5.71
N ARG A 75 16.51 -10.58 6.57
CA ARG A 75 17.84 -10.55 7.17
C ARG A 75 18.86 -10.98 6.12
N GLN A 76 19.93 -10.21 5.95
CA GLN A 76 21.02 -10.57 5.03
C GLN A 76 21.58 -11.97 5.33
N SER A 77 21.73 -12.33 6.61
CA SER A 77 22.18 -13.66 7.02
C SER A 77 21.28 -14.79 6.55
N THR A 78 19.97 -14.55 6.45
CA THR A 78 19.01 -15.53 5.92
C THR A 78 19.19 -15.69 4.41
N LEU A 79 19.40 -14.59 3.68
CA LEU A 79 19.67 -14.65 2.24
C LEU A 79 20.97 -15.42 1.97
N ASP A 80 22.04 -15.12 2.70
CA ASP A 80 23.33 -15.79 2.57
C ASP A 80 23.23 -17.29 2.86
N GLU A 81 22.52 -17.65 3.94
CA GLU A 81 22.34 -19.06 4.33
C GLU A 81 21.58 -19.86 3.28
N LEU A 82 20.54 -19.25 2.69
CA LEU A 82 19.72 -19.87 1.65
C LEU A 82 20.35 -19.79 0.25
N GLY A 83 21.54 -19.16 0.12
CA GLY A 83 22.23 -18.98 -1.16
C GLY A 83 21.50 -18.03 -2.12
N LEU A 84 20.74 -17.09 -1.58
CA LEU A 84 19.92 -16.13 -2.33
C LEU A 84 20.72 -14.85 -2.63
N ARG A 85 20.47 -14.28 -3.81
CA ARG A 85 21.03 -12.98 -4.20
C ARG A 85 20.35 -11.86 -3.41
N THR A 86 21.11 -10.92 -2.84
CA THR A 86 20.54 -9.67 -2.32
C THR A 86 20.02 -8.79 -3.48
N PRO A 87 18.73 -8.42 -3.51
CA PRO A 87 18.18 -7.52 -4.52
C PRO A 87 18.63 -6.07 -4.27
N SER A 88 18.63 -5.25 -5.32
CA SER A 88 18.81 -3.79 -5.24
C SER A 88 17.76 -3.07 -6.07
N LEU A 89 17.64 -1.75 -5.94
CA LEU A 89 16.71 -0.97 -6.76
C LEU A 89 17.01 -1.09 -8.27
N ASP A 90 18.29 -1.13 -8.65
CA ASP A 90 18.72 -1.30 -10.05
C ASP A 90 18.53 -2.74 -10.57
N LYS A 91 18.50 -3.71 -9.65
CA LYS A 91 18.39 -5.14 -9.94
C LYS A 91 17.44 -5.79 -8.94
N PRO A 92 16.13 -5.47 -9.00
CA PRO A 92 15.15 -6.06 -8.11
C PRO A 92 15.07 -7.57 -8.37
N TRP A 93 14.42 -8.31 -7.47
CA TRP A 93 14.04 -9.68 -7.80
C TRP A 93 12.94 -9.67 -8.85
N SER A 94 13.05 -10.56 -9.85
CA SER A 94 11.89 -10.92 -10.65
C SER A 94 10.89 -11.70 -9.80
N ARG A 95 9.67 -11.88 -10.31
CA ARG A 95 8.68 -12.76 -9.65
C ARG A 95 9.22 -14.17 -9.46
N GLU A 96 9.95 -14.69 -10.44
CA GLU A 96 10.56 -16.02 -10.40
C GLU A 96 11.65 -16.10 -9.31
N GLU A 97 12.50 -15.07 -9.18
CA GLU A 97 13.47 -15.01 -8.09
C GLU A 97 12.80 -14.88 -6.72
N PHE A 98 11.74 -14.08 -6.60
CA PHE A 98 10.97 -13.96 -5.36
C PHE A 98 10.35 -15.31 -4.96
N MET A 99 9.70 -16.01 -5.89
CA MET A 99 9.13 -17.34 -5.61
C MET A 99 10.22 -18.36 -5.25
N ALA A 100 11.38 -18.33 -5.91
CA ALA A 100 12.50 -19.20 -5.58
C ALA A 100 13.04 -18.92 -4.16
N ALA A 101 13.04 -17.65 -3.72
CA ALA A 101 13.39 -17.28 -2.35
C ALA A 101 12.39 -17.83 -1.33
N LEU A 102 11.09 -17.74 -1.61
CA LEU A 102 10.04 -18.31 -0.75
C LEU A 102 10.13 -19.84 -0.68
N ASP A 103 10.40 -20.50 -1.81
CA ASP A 103 10.63 -21.95 -1.87
C ASP A 103 11.83 -22.36 -1.02
N ALA A 104 12.97 -21.65 -1.14
CA ALA A 104 14.16 -21.93 -0.36
C ALA A 104 13.93 -21.73 1.15
N ALA A 105 13.28 -20.63 1.53
CA ALA A 105 12.95 -20.35 2.92
C ALA A 105 12.02 -21.43 3.51
N LYS A 106 10.97 -21.83 2.77
CA LYS A 106 10.06 -22.89 3.19
C LYS A 106 10.75 -24.25 3.29
N ALA A 107 11.57 -24.61 2.30
CA ALA A 107 12.29 -25.88 2.28
C ALA A 107 13.34 -26.00 3.41
N SER A 108 13.80 -24.87 3.95
CA SER A 108 14.71 -24.86 5.10
C SER A 108 14.08 -25.44 6.38
N GLY A 109 12.75 -25.40 6.50
CA GLY A 109 12.01 -25.85 7.68
C GLY A 109 12.24 -25.00 8.94
N LYS A 110 12.89 -23.83 8.82
CA LYS A 110 13.20 -22.94 9.95
C LYS A 110 12.09 -21.98 10.33
N TYR A 111 11.14 -21.78 9.42
CA TYR A 111 10.07 -20.81 9.54
C TYR A 111 8.74 -21.53 9.37
N GLU A 112 7.72 -21.11 10.12
CA GLU A 112 6.36 -21.60 9.93
C GLU A 112 5.83 -21.16 8.56
N PHE A 113 6.06 -19.89 8.22
CA PHE A 113 5.76 -19.30 6.93
C PHE A 113 7.00 -18.61 6.34
N ALA A 114 7.14 -18.64 5.02
CA ALA A 114 8.26 -18.01 4.31
C ALA A 114 8.06 -16.51 4.09
N LEU A 115 6.83 -16.03 4.22
CA LEU A 115 6.43 -14.65 3.95
C LEU A 115 5.37 -14.22 4.97
N ASP A 116 5.63 -13.10 5.64
CA ASP A 116 4.66 -12.37 6.44
C ASP A 116 4.17 -11.16 5.62
N LEU A 117 2.85 -10.98 5.56
CA LEU A 117 2.17 -9.90 4.84
C LEU A 117 1.35 -8.99 5.76
N GLY A 118 1.27 -9.27 7.06
CA GLY A 118 0.40 -8.56 7.99
C GLY A 118 -1.08 -8.65 7.60
N MET A 119 -1.60 -9.86 7.44
CA MET A 119 -2.95 -10.14 6.93
C MET A 119 -4.06 -9.88 7.97
N ASN A 120 -3.69 -9.52 9.21
CA ASN A 120 -4.59 -9.23 10.33
C ASN A 120 -5.34 -7.89 10.18
N ASP A 121 -4.72 -6.85 9.59
CA ASP A 121 -5.41 -5.58 9.28
C ASP A 121 -6.10 -5.68 7.91
N GLN A 122 -7.42 -5.80 7.93
CA GLN A 122 -8.24 -5.96 6.73
C GLN A 122 -8.85 -4.65 6.21
N ALA A 123 -8.50 -3.53 6.83
CA ALA A 123 -8.98 -2.22 6.42
C ALA A 123 -8.13 -1.69 5.26
N GLU A 124 -7.58 -0.50 5.41
CA GLU A 124 -6.79 0.18 4.38
C GLU A 124 -5.53 -0.58 3.96
N TRP A 125 -4.97 -1.38 4.88
CA TRP A 125 -3.75 -2.16 4.65
C TRP A 125 -3.80 -2.98 3.36
N TYR A 126 -4.95 -3.57 3.02
CA TYR A 126 -5.07 -4.41 1.82
C TYR A 126 -4.86 -3.60 0.54
N SER A 127 -5.45 -2.42 0.43
CA SER A 127 -5.22 -1.54 -0.72
C SER A 127 -3.83 -0.90 -0.69
N TYR A 128 -3.33 -0.56 0.50
CA TYR A 128 -2.06 0.15 0.65
C TYR A 128 -0.86 -0.77 0.42
N ALA A 129 -0.78 -1.89 1.15
CA ALA A 129 0.35 -2.79 1.12
C ALA A 129 0.35 -3.74 -0.09
N PHE A 130 -0.82 -4.14 -0.59
CA PHE A 130 -0.90 -5.18 -1.63
C PHE A 130 -1.16 -4.67 -3.04
N SER A 131 -1.67 -3.45 -3.22
CA SER A 131 -1.81 -2.87 -4.56
C SER A 131 -0.50 -2.76 -5.36
N PRO A 132 0.69 -2.58 -4.76
CA PRO A 132 1.95 -2.63 -5.51
C PRO A 132 2.18 -3.98 -6.19
N PHE A 133 1.78 -5.10 -5.57
CA PHE A 133 1.84 -6.42 -6.22
C PHE A 133 0.89 -6.47 -7.41
N LEU A 134 -0.37 -6.06 -7.26
CA LEU A 134 -1.33 -5.98 -8.37
C LEU A 134 -0.78 -5.13 -9.54
N GLN A 135 -0.21 -3.97 -9.23
CA GLN A 135 0.38 -3.06 -10.20
C GLN A 135 1.60 -3.63 -10.90
N SER A 136 2.44 -4.41 -10.19
CA SER A 136 3.58 -5.11 -10.80
C SER A 136 3.17 -6.18 -11.83
N PHE A 137 1.94 -6.70 -11.74
CA PHE A 137 1.36 -7.58 -12.75
C PHE A 137 0.76 -6.80 -13.94
N GLY A 138 0.64 -5.47 -13.83
CA GLY A 138 0.01 -4.59 -14.80
C GLY A 138 -1.49 -4.37 -14.57
N GLY A 139 -2.04 -4.80 -13.44
CA GLY A 139 -3.41 -4.49 -13.02
C GLY A 139 -3.47 -3.24 -12.13
N ASP A 140 -4.66 -2.82 -11.72
CA ASP A 140 -4.81 -1.72 -10.74
C ASP A 140 -6.17 -1.79 -10.02
N ILE A 141 -6.34 -0.99 -8.97
CA ILE A 141 -7.61 -0.93 -8.23
C ILE A 141 -8.67 -0.06 -8.94
N VAL A 142 -8.23 0.85 -9.82
CA VAL A 142 -9.07 1.78 -10.58
C VAL A 142 -8.36 2.21 -11.86
N ASP A 143 -9.11 2.56 -12.90
CA ASP A 143 -8.57 3.25 -14.07
C ASP A 143 -7.97 4.61 -13.67
N ARG A 144 -6.65 4.76 -13.71
CA ARG A 144 -5.94 6.01 -13.36
C ARG A 144 -6.05 7.12 -14.40
N SER A 145 -6.62 6.85 -15.57
CA SER A 145 -6.82 7.90 -16.59
C SER A 145 -8.07 8.73 -16.32
N THR A 146 -9.16 8.09 -15.90
CA THR A 146 -10.43 8.78 -15.63
C THR A 146 -10.86 8.73 -14.17
N TYR A 147 -10.37 7.78 -13.39
CA TYR A 147 -10.81 7.46 -12.03
C TYR A 147 -12.31 7.14 -11.91
N LYS A 148 -12.98 6.73 -12.99
CA LYS A 148 -14.44 6.50 -13.02
C LYS A 148 -14.87 5.05 -12.97
N THR A 149 -13.93 4.11 -13.15
CA THR A 149 -14.27 2.68 -13.20
C THR A 149 -13.09 1.83 -12.73
N ALA A 150 -13.40 0.68 -12.12
CA ALA A 150 -12.44 -0.39 -11.85
C ALA A 150 -12.51 -1.53 -12.88
N GLU A 151 -13.50 -1.48 -13.79
CA GLU A 151 -13.66 -2.47 -14.85
C GLU A 151 -12.43 -2.48 -15.76
N GLY A 152 -11.92 -3.67 -16.07
CA GLY A 152 -10.67 -3.88 -16.79
C GLY A 152 -9.41 -3.69 -15.95
N ALA A 153 -9.40 -2.77 -14.97
CA ALA A 153 -8.27 -2.53 -14.08
C ALA A 153 -8.15 -3.63 -13.01
N LEU A 154 -9.23 -3.88 -12.27
CA LEU A 154 -9.25 -4.78 -11.11
C LEU A 154 -9.67 -6.21 -11.45
N ASN A 155 -10.29 -6.42 -12.62
CA ASN A 155 -10.77 -7.72 -13.08
C ASN A 155 -10.21 -8.14 -14.46
N GLY A 156 -9.28 -7.37 -15.04
CA GLY A 156 -8.60 -7.70 -16.30
C GLY A 156 -7.63 -8.88 -16.17
N GLU A 157 -7.03 -9.28 -17.30
CA GLU A 157 -6.15 -10.46 -17.36
C GLU A 157 -4.95 -10.37 -16.39
N ALA A 158 -4.33 -9.20 -16.30
CA ALA A 158 -3.24 -8.92 -15.37
C ALA A 158 -3.67 -9.08 -13.91
N ALA A 159 -4.82 -8.50 -13.54
CA ALA A 159 -5.37 -8.60 -12.20
C ALA A 159 -5.77 -10.03 -11.84
N GLN A 160 -6.31 -10.80 -12.79
CA GLN A 160 -6.59 -12.22 -12.59
C GLN A 160 -5.31 -13.06 -12.43
N ALA A 161 -4.24 -12.73 -13.15
CA ALA A 161 -2.94 -13.37 -12.97
C ALA A 161 -2.36 -13.07 -11.58
N PHE A 162 -2.47 -11.82 -11.11
CA PHE A 162 -2.17 -11.45 -9.74
C PHE A 162 -3.01 -12.27 -8.75
N GLY A 163 -4.33 -12.34 -8.92
CA GLY A 163 -5.22 -13.07 -8.02
C GLY A 163 -4.88 -14.57 -7.91
N LYS A 164 -4.49 -15.20 -9.02
CA LYS A 164 -4.01 -16.60 -9.04
C LYS A 164 -2.70 -16.75 -8.27
N TRP A 165 -1.75 -15.84 -8.48
CA TRP A 165 -0.48 -15.84 -7.75
C TRP A 165 -0.71 -15.57 -6.25
N TRP A 166 -1.51 -14.58 -5.90
CA TRP A 166 -1.88 -14.24 -4.53
C TRP A 166 -2.49 -15.45 -3.82
N GLN A 167 -3.50 -16.09 -4.43
CA GLN A 167 -4.09 -17.32 -3.90
C GLN A 167 -3.04 -18.41 -3.68
N SER A 168 -2.08 -18.56 -4.61
CA SER A 168 -1.03 -19.57 -4.52
C SER A 168 -0.12 -19.40 -3.30
N LEU A 169 0.07 -18.17 -2.80
CA LEU A 169 0.86 -17.92 -1.58
C LEU A 169 0.24 -18.62 -0.37
N PHE A 170 -1.08 -18.58 -0.24
CA PHE A 170 -1.81 -19.16 0.89
C PHE A 170 -2.05 -20.65 0.71
N THR A 171 -2.54 -21.08 -0.47
CA THR A 171 -2.75 -22.52 -0.72
C THR A 171 -1.44 -23.30 -0.75
N GLY A 172 -0.37 -22.62 -1.12
CA GLY A 172 1.00 -23.13 -1.09
C GLY A 172 1.63 -23.06 0.29
N GLY A 173 1.00 -22.49 1.32
CA GLY A 173 1.56 -22.39 2.67
C GLY A 173 2.85 -21.58 2.75
N TYR A 174 2.96 -20.52 1.95
CA TYR A 174 4.08 -19.57 2.00
C TYR A 174 3.81 -18.44 3.00
N ALA A 175 2.55 -18.04 3.16
CA ALA A 175 2.13 -16.96 4.04
C ALA A 175 0.97 -17.41 4.93
N PRO A 176 0.84 -16.82 6.13
CA PRO A 176 -0.35 -17.00 6.96
C PRO A 176 -1.56 -16.42 6.22
N GLY A 177 -2.71 -17.07 6.33
CA GLY A 177 -3.97 -16.55 5.81
C GLY A 177 -4.49 -15.38 6.66
N THR A 178 -5.76 -15.04 6.51
CA THR A 178 -6.42 -13.98 7.28
C THR A 178 -6.63 -14.30 8.77
N SER A 179 -6.06 -15.40 9.25
CA SER A 179 -6.16 -15.87 10.64
C SER A 179 -4.89 -15.57 11.45
N GLU A 180 -3.97 -14.78 10.90
CA GLU A 180 -2.76 -14.31 11.59
C GLU A 180 -3.10 -13.53 12.87
N ASP A 181 -2.37 -13.81 13.95
CA ASP A 181 -2.55 -13.10 15.22
C ASP A 181 -1.92 -11.70 15.10
N PRO A 182 -2.60 -10.63 15.54
CA PRO A 182 -1.99 -9.30 15.60
C PRO A 182 -0.67 -9.22 16.37
N ALA A 183 -0.39 -10.15 17.28
CA ALA A 183 0.88 -10.25 17.97
C ALA A 183 2.03 -10.72 17.07
N ASP A 184 1.76 -11.57 16.08
CA ASP A 184 2.77 -12.13 15.16
C ASP A 184 3.39 -11.00 14.32
N GLN A 185 2.56 -10.06 13.86
CA GLN A 185 2.96 -8.85 13.13
C GLN A 185 3.98 -7.98 13.88
N GLN A 186 3.97 -8.00 15.22
CA GLN A 186 4.89 -7.17 16.03
C GLN A 186 6.27 -7.80 16.21
N THR A 187 6.39 -9.11 16.01
CA THR A 187 7.62 -9.86 16.29
C THR A 187 8.38 -10.31 15.07
N GLY A 188 7.74 -10.35 13.88
CA GLY A 188 8.35 -10.70 12.60
C GLY A 188 8.90 -12.12 12.58
#